data_AF-A0A2E9SZ14-F1
#
_entry.id   AF-A0A2E9SZ14-F1
#
_cell.length_a   1.000
_cell.length_b   1.000
_cell.length_c   1.000
_cell.angle_alpha   90.00
_cell.angle_beta   90.00
_cell.angle_gamma   90.00
#
_symmetry.space_group_name_H-M   'P 1'
#
loop_
_entity.id
_entity.type
_entity.pdbx_description
1 polymer ?
#
loop_
_entity_poly.entity_id
_entity_poly.type
_entity_poly.pdbx_seq_one_letter_code
_entity_poly.pdbx_strand_id
1 'polypeptide(L)'
;MIKNKQFTITLTLCAALVTLASQASQAPHDCQLTSNNTEETKRYIQCLDQVISDLQRDQKMWVNKLTMDIEKIKEDTGNSQLLPIFKRSLVNQERYLEDSCRWRYLNEMPNATKAAITYKLCEINILGNHLNILKQPLK
;
A
#
# COMPACT_ATOMS: atom_id res chain seq x y z
N MET A 1 44.31 -27.29 51.29
CA MET A 1 42.93 -27.09 51.78
C MET A 1 42.38 -25.80 51.18
N ILE A 2 41.62 -25.90 50.09
CA ILE A 2 41.03 -24.74 49.38
C ILE A 2 39.51 -24.93 49.35
N LYS A 3 38.81 -23.89 49.78
CA LYS A 3 37.36 -23.85 50.04
C LYS A 3 36.57 -23.74 48.73
N ASN A 4 35.53 -24.57 48.69
CA ASN A 4 34.39 -24.58 47.78
C ASN A 4 33.45 -23.38 48.07
N LYS A 5 33.02 -22.61 47.05
CA LYS A 5 31.72 -21.90 47.10
C LYS A 5 31.24 -21.37 45.74
N GLN A 6 30.16 -22.02 45.28
CA GLN A 6 28.96 -21.49 44.63
C GLN A 6 29.09 -20.73 43.30
N PHE A 7 28.72 -21.43 42.23
CA PHE A 7 28.45 -20.89 40.91
C PHE A 7 26.94 -20.62 40.77
N THR A 8 26.54 -19.36 40.89
CA THR A 8 25.16 -18.91 40.67
C THR A 8 24.87 -18.83 39.17
N ILE A 9 23.96 -19.67 38.68
CA ILE A 9 23.42 -19.64 37.32
C ILE A 9 22.23 -18.68 37.33
N THR A 10 22.38 -17.49 36.74
CA THR A 10 21.27 -16.55 36.50
C THR A 10 20.59 -16.87 35.17
N LEU A 11 19.33 -17.30 35.24
CA LEU A 11 18.42 -17.51 34.12
C LEU A 11 17.85 -16.15 33.67
N THR A 12 18.47 -15.51 32.67
CA THR A 12 17.92 -14.29 32.04
C THR A 12 16.91 -14.66 30.95
N LEU A 13 15.63 -14.54 31.31
CA LEU A 13 14.47 -14.58 30.43
C LEU A 13 14.38 -13.26 29.65
N CYS A 14 14.90 -13.22 28.42
CA CYS A 14 14.67 -12.07 27.52
C CYS A 14 13.36 -12.26 26.76
N ALA A 15 12.30 -11.61 27.23
CA ALA A 15 11.07 -11.42 26.49
C ALA A 15 11.33 -10.51 25.28
N ALA A 16 11.31 -11.07 24.07
CA ALA A 16 11.34 -10.31 22.84
C ALA A 16 9.98 -9.60 22.66
N LEU A 17 9.93 -8.31 22.98
CA LEU A 17 8.86 -7.40 22.60
C LEU A 17 8.86 -7.26 21.07
N VAL A 18 7.95 -7.98 20.41
CA VAL A 18 7.62 -7.72 19.01
C VAL A 18 6.81 -6.43 18.97
N THR A 19 7.48 -5.30 18.70
CA THR A 19 6.79 -4.08 18.29
C THR A 19 6.23 -4.31 16.89
N LEU A 20 4.95 -4.70 16.83
CA LEU A 20 4.17 -4.57 15.61
C LEU A 20 4.08 -3.07 15.29
N ALA A 21 4.90 -2.61 14.35
CA ALA A 21 4.72 -1.31 13.74
C ALA A 21 3.39 -1.35 12.97
N SER A 22 2.33 -0.80 13.56
CA SER A 22 1.11 -0.49 12.84
C SER A 22 1.48 0.50 11.74
N GLN A 23 1.51 0.05 10.49
CA GLN A 23 1.65 0.96 9.36
C GLN A 23 0.34 1.75 9.26
N ALA A 24 0.24 2.83 10.04
CA ALA A 24 -0.79 3.83 9.83
C ALA A 24 -0.57 4.39 8.43
N SER A 25 -1.59 4.31 7.58
CA SER A 25 -1.59 4.91 6.24
C SER A 25 -1.37 6.42 6.40
N GLN A 26 -0.12 6.86 6.34
CA GLN A 26 0.18 8.28 6.33
C GLN A 26 -0.33 8.82 5.01
N ALA A 27 -1.06 9.94 5.09
CA ALA A 27 -1.34 10.73 3.90
C ALA A 27 0.00 11.04 3.21
N PRO A 28 0.01 11.18 1.87
CA PRO A 28 1.19 11.68 1.17
C PRO A 28 1.63 12.97 1.85
N HIS A 29 2.94 13.22 1.87
CA HIS A 29 3.59 14.30 2.62
C HIS A 29 2.99 15.71 2.36
N ASP A 30 2.16 15.86 1.32
CA ASP A 30 1.55 17.11 0.85
C ASP A 30 0.08 17.34 1.28
N CYS A 31 -0.65 16.34 1.82
CA CYS A 31 -2.03 16.54 2.29
C CYS A 31 -2.10 16.57 3.82
N GLN A 32 -2.42 17.72 4.40
CA GLN A 32 -2.57 17.88 5.85
C GLN A 32 -3.99 18.27 6.23
N LEU A 33 -4.59 17.53 7.17
CA LEU A 33 -5.84 17.91 7.80
C LEU A 33 -5.54 18.82 9.00
N THR A 34 -5.67 20.12 8.81
CA THR A 34 -5.28 21.15 9.80
C THR A 34 -6.36 21.36 10.87
N SER A 35 -7.62 21.08 10.56
CA SER A 35 -8.73 21.10 11.51
C SER A 35 -9.93 20.30 10.99
N ASN A 36 -10.88 20.00 11.88
CA ASN A 36 -12.09 19.23 11.55
C ASN A 36 -13.27 20.11 11.11
N ASN A 37 -13.01 21.37 10.73
CA ASN A 37 -14.08 22.21 10.18
C ASN A 37 -14.41 21.77 8.75
N THR A 38 -15.61 22.13 8.28
CA THR A 38 -16.14 21.70 6.98
C THR A 38 -15.24 22.09 5.80
N GLU A 39 -14.69 23.31 5.82
CA GLU A 39 -13.88 23.83 4.72
C GLU A 39 -12.51 23.15 4.63
N GLU A 40 -11.83 22.97 5.76
CA GLU A 40 -10.54 22.26 5.82
C GLU A 40 -10.71 20.78 5.48
N THR A 41 -11.80 20.15 5.94
CA THR A 41 -12.11 18.77 5.59
C THR A 41 -12.33 18.61 4.08
N LYS A 42 -13.06 19.55 3.46
CA LYS A 42 -13.28 19.58 2.01
C LYS A 42 -11.97 19.74 1.25
N ARG A 43 -11.12 20.70 1.64
CA ARG A 43 -9.79 20.90 1.05
C ARG A 43 -8.92 19.65 1.16
N TYR A 44 -8.94 19.01 2.33
CA TYR A 44 -8.20 17.78 2.55
C TYR A 44 -8.68 16.65 1.62
N ILE A 45 -9.99 16.43 1.50
CA ILE A 45 -10.56 15.43 0.58
C ILE A 45 -10.16 15.71 -0.87
N GLN A 46 -10.21 16.98 -1.31
CA GLN A 46 -9.79 17.38 -2.65
C GLN A 46 -8.30 17.13 -2.90
N CYS A 47 -7.45 17.36 -1.88
CA CYS A 47 -6.03 17.03 -1.96
C CYS A 47 -5.84 15.51 -2.16
N LEU A 48 -6.56 14.68 -1.41
CA LEU A 48 -6.50 13.22 -1.57
C LEU A 48 -6.97 12.79 -2.98
N ASP A 49 -8.00 13.43 -3.54
CA ASP A 49 -8.44 13.17 -4.92
C ASP A 49 -7.33 13.45 -5.94
N GLN A 50 -6.60 14.55 -5.78
CA GLN A 50 -5.49 14.89 -6.66
C GLN A 50 -4.38 13.84 -6.58
N VAL A 51 -4.02 13.40 -5.38
CA VAL A 51 -3.02 12.34 -5.17
C VAL A 51 -3.45 11.05 -5.85
N ILE A 52 -4.71 10.63 -5.70
CA ILE A 52 -5.25 9.43 -6.35
C ILE A 52 -5.12 9.55 -7.87
N SER A 53 -5.47 10.71 -8.43
CA SER A 53 -5.34 10.98 -9.87
C SER A 53 -3.90 10.87 -10.35
N ASP A 54 -2.95 11.43 -9.59
CA ASP A 54 -1.53 11.37 -9.91
C ASP A 54 -1.00 9.92 -9.86
N LEU A 55 -1.37 9.15 -8.84
CA LEU A 55 -1.01 7.74 -8.72
C LEU A 55 -1.60 6.88 -9.85
N GLN A 56 -2.85 7.15 -10.25
CA GLN A 56 -3.50 6.45 -11.37
C GLN A 56 -2.82 6.79 -12.72
N ARG A 57 -2.43 8.05 -12.92
CA ARG A 57 -1.67 8.47 -14.10
C ARG A 57 -0.32 7.73 -14.18
N ASP A 58 0.41 7.68 -13.08
CA ASP A 58 1.69 6.98 -12.99
C ASP A 58 1.52 5.47 -13.20
N GLN A 59 0.52 4.87 -12.56
CA GLN A 59 0.20 3.46 -12.75
C GLN A 59 -0.06 3.15 -14.23
N LYS A 60 -0.87 3.96 -14.92
CA LYS A 60 -1.16 3.79 -16.34
C LYS A 60 0.10 3.88 -17.21
N MET A 61 0.99 4.82 -16.92
CA MET A 61 2.28 4.95 -17.61
C MET A 61 3.11 3.66 -17.48
N TRP A 62 3.25 3.15 -16.26
CA TRP A 62 4.05 1.94 -15.99
C TRP A 62 3.40 0.67 -16.55
N VAL A 63 2.07 0.54 -16.49
CA VAL A 63 1.33 -0.55 -17.14
C VAL A 63 1.57 -0.56 -18.64
N ASN A 64 1.53 0.61 -19.30
CA ASN A 64 1.82 0.71 -20.73
C ASN A 64 3.26 0.31 -21.04
N LYS A 65 4.22 0.79 -20.24
CA LYS A 65 5.64 0.42 -20.39
C LYS A 65 5.83 -1.10 -20.28
N LEU A 66 5.33 -1.71 -19.20
CA LEU A 66 5.45 -3.15 -18.98
C LEU A 66 4.75 -3.97 -20.06
N THR A 67 3.62 -3.49 -20.57
CA THR A 67 2.94 -4.14 -21.70
C THR A 67 3.84 -4.20 -22.93
N MET A 68 4.47 -3.08 -23.30
CA MET A 68 5.42 -3.03 -24.42
C MET A 68 6.64 -3.92 -24.18
N ASP A 69 7.19 -3.92 -22.96
CA ASP A 69 8.35 -4.76 -22.61
C ASP A 69 8.02 -6.25 -22.70
N ILE A 70 6.83 -6.66 -22.23
CA ILE A 70 6.36 -8.04 -22.29
C ILE A 70 6.06 -8.46 -23.74
N GLU A 71 5.51 -7.57 -24.55
CA GLU A 71 5.30 -7.81 -25.99
C GLU A 71 6.63 -8.04 -26.71
N LYS A 72 7.65 -7.24 -26.41
CA LYS A 72 9.00 -7.46 -26.93
C LYS A 72 9.59 -8.81 -26.49
N ILE A 73 9.41 -9.20 -25.22
CA ILE A 73 9.85 -10.53 -24.75
C ILE A 73 9.15 -11.64 -25.54
N LYS A 74 7.86 -11.49 -25.85
CA LYS A 74 7.12 -12.45 -26.68
C LYS A 74 7.71 -12.51 -28.10
N GLU A 75 8.04 -11.37 -28.71
CA GLU A 75 8.68 -11.32 -30.03
C GLU A 75 10.06 -12.00 -30.02
N ASP A 76 10.88 -11.73 -29.01
CA ASP A 76 12.25 -12.23 -28.90
C ASP A 76 12.31 -13.73 -28.53
N THR A 77 11.38 -14.22 -27.71
CA THR A 77 11.46 -15.58 -27.10
C THR A 77 10.32 -16.52 -27.48
N GLY A 78 9.24 -16.00 -28.07
CA GLY A 78 8.00 -16.74 -28.30
C GLY A 78 7.13 -16.96 -27.05
N ASN A 79 7.53 -16.46 -25.87
CA ASN A 79 6.77 -16.64 -24.63
C ASN A 79 5.48 -15.81 -24.61
N SER A 80 4.40 -16.36 -25.15
CA SER A 80 3.09 -15.73 -25.25
C SER A 80 2.27 -15.76 -23.95
N GLN A 81 2.74 -16.44 -22.91
CA GLN A 81 1.98 -16.64 -21.66
C GLN A 81 2.03 -15.43 -20.72
N LEU A 82 3.09 -14.60 -20.81
CA LEU A 82 3.32 -13.49 -19.89
C LEU A 82 2.22 -12.43 -19.99
N LEU A 83 1.84 -12.01 -21.19
CA LEU A 83 0.90 -10.90 -21.39
C LEU A 83 -0.51 -11.19 -20.82
N PRO A 84 -1.13 -12.37 -21.05
CA PRO A 84 -2.40 -12.71 -20.42
C PRO A 84 -2.32 -12.76 -18.89
N ILE A 85 -1.22 -13.27 -18.33
CA ILE A 85 -1.01 -13.34 -16.87
C ILE A 85 -0.90 -11.94 -16.29
N PHE A 86 -0.11 -11.07 -16.92
CA PHE A 86 0.04 -9.69 -16.51
C PHE A 86 -1.29 -8.93 -16.57
N LYS A 87 -2.03 -8.99 -17.68
CA LYS A 87 -3.35 -8.34 -17.80
C LYS A 87 -4.34 -8.81 -16.74
N ARG A 88 -4.37 -10.12 -16.45
CA ARG A 88 -5.21 -10.67 -15.39
C ARG A 88 -4.81 -10.17 -13.99
N SER A 89 -3.51 -9.98 -13.75
CA SER A 89 -3.03 -9.42 -12.47
C SER A 89 -3.55 -7.99 -12.25
N LEU A 90 -3.63 -7.17 -13.30
CA LEU A 90 -4.17 -5.80 -13.23
C LEU A 90 -5.66 -5.79 -12.85
N VAL A 91 -6.47 -6.67 -13.49
CA VAL A 91 -7.89 -6.82 -13.16
C VAL A 91 -8.09 -7.27 -11.71
N ASN A 92 -7.27 -8.21 -11.24
CA ASN A 92 -7.36 -8.68 -9.86
C ASN A 92 -6.94 -7.61 -8.86
N GLN A 93 -5.96 -6.78 -9.21
CA GLN A 93 -5.51 -5.66 -8.38
C GLN A 93 -6.61 -4.60 -8.23
N GLU A 94 -7.34 -4.27 -9.30
CA GLU A 94 -8.45 -3.33 -9.25
C GLU A 94 -9.57 -3.81 -8.31
N ARG A 95 -9.95 -5.10 -8.42
CA ARG A 95 -10.93 -5.70 -7.50
C ARG A 95 -10.47 -5.70 -6.06
N TYR A 96 -9.19 -6.05 -5.83
CA TYR A 96 -8.62 -6.02 -4.48
C TYR A 96 -8.67 -4.62 -3.88
N LEU A 97 -8.36 -3.58 -4.66
CA LEU A 97 -8.47 -2.18 -4.24
C LEU A 97 -9.91 -1.83 -3.88
N GLU A 98 -10.87 -2.08 -4.77
CA GLU A 98 -12.27 -1.71 -4.56
C GLU A 98 -12.83 -2.35 -3.28
N ASP A 99 -12.72 -3.68 -3.16
CA ASP A 99 -13.26 -4.42 -2.03
C ASP A 99 -12.55 -4.04 -0.73
N SER A 100 -11.22 -3.89 -0.77
CA SER A 100 -10.43 -3.49 0.40
C SER A 100 -10.82 -2.12 0.94
N CYS A 101 -11.05 -1.14 0.06
CA CYS A 101 -11.40 0.19 0.51
C CYS A 101 -12.88 0.29 0.89
N ARG A 102 -13.75 -0.47 0.22
CA ARG A 102 -15.18 -0.50 0.50
C ARG A 102 -15.51 -1.02 1.89
N TRP A 103 -14.91 -2.12 2.34
CA TRP A 103 -15.23 -2.62 3.69
C TRP A 103 -14.74 -1.66 4.79
N ARG A 104 -13.62 -0.96 4.56
CA ARG A 104 -13.10 0.08 5.48
C ARG A 104 -14.01 1.29 5.54
N TYR A 105 -14.55 1.72 4.40
CA TYR A 105 -15.58 2.76 4.35
C TYR A 105 -16.79 2.37 5.20
N LEU A 106 -17.31 1.15 5.02
CA LEU A 106 -18.47 0.67 5.77
C LEU A 106 -18.22 0.60 7.29
N ASN A 107 -17.00 0.30 7.71
CA ASN A 107 -16.60 0.29 9.12
C ASN A 107 -16.66 1.68 9.78
N GLU A 108 -16.56 2.76 9.02
CA GLU A 108 -16.61 4.14 9.53
C GLU A 108 -18.03 4.73 9.54
N MET A 109 -19.00 4.01 8.97
CA MET A 109 -20.39 4.44 9.00
C MET A 109 -20.95 4.43 10.44
N PRO A 110 -21.85 5.37 10.80
CA PRO A 110 -22.55 6.31 9.92
C PRO A 110 -21.79 7.62 9.62
N ASN A 111 -20.53 7.78 10.06
CA ASN A 111 -19.76 9.00 9.79
C ASN A 111 -19.27 9.02 8.33
N ALA A 112 -20.11 9.53 7.43
CA ALA A 112 -19.84 9.57 6.00
C ALA A 112 -18.55 10.34 5.63
N THR A 113 -18.24 11.42 6.35
CA THR A 113 -17.02 12.20 6.13
C THR A 113 -15.77 11.39 6.47
N LYS A 114 -15.75 10.73 7.63
CA LYS A 114 -14.65 9.85 8.03
C LYS A 114 -14.53 8.65 7.10
N ALA A 115 -15.66 8.06 6.71
CA ALA A 115 -15.70 6.95 5.75
C ALA A 115 -15.08 7.33 4.39
N ALA A 116 -15.42 8.50 3.85
CA ALA A 116 -14.86 9.00 2.60
C ALA A 116 -13.33 9.22 2.69
N ILE A 117 -12.85 9.81 3.79
CA ILE A 117 -11.41 9.98 4.04
C ILE A 117 -10.71 8.62 4.13
N THR A 118 -11.28 7.67 4.89
CA THR A 118 -10.73 6.32 5.04
C THR A 118 -10.65 5.57 3.72
N TYR A 119 -11.66 5.71 2.85
CA TYR A 119 -11.64 5.11 1.52
C TYR A 119 -10.49 5.67 0.67
N LYS A 120 -10.36 7.00 0.61
CA LYS A 120 -9.31 7.65 -0.20
C LYS A 120 -7.89 7.33 0.30
N LEU A 121 -7.68 7.32 1.61
CA LEU A 121 -6.40 6.91 2.19
C LEU A 121 -6.07 5.45 1.88
N CYS A 122 -7.08 4.57 1.86
CA CYS A 122 -6.92 3.20 1.41
C CYS A 122 -6.52 3.12 -0.07
N GLU A 123 -7.17 3.86 -0.96
CA GLU A 123 -6.82 3.90 -2.38
C GLU A 123 -5.38 4.34 -2.58
N ILE A 124 -4.97 5.44 -1.94
CA ILE A 124 -3.60 5.97 -2.01
C ILE A 124 -2.58 4.90 -1.60
N ASN A 125 -2.84 4.18 -0.50
CA ASN A 125 -1.93 3.14 -0.02
C ASN A 125 -1.81 1.99 -1.02
N ILE A 126 -2.94 1.47 -1.50
CA ILE A 126 -2.95 0.32 -2.41
C ILE A 126 -2.36 0.70 -3.78
N LEU A 127 -2.71 1.87 -4.32
CA LEU A 127 -2.16 2.38 -5.58
C LEU A 127 -0.65 2.63 -5.46
N GLY A 128 -0.19 3.23 -4.37
CA GLY A 128 1.24 3.47 -4.13
C GLY A 128 2.03 2.16 -4.04
N ASN A 129 1.52 1.16 -3.33
CA ASN A 129 2.14 -0.16 -3.25
C ASN A 129 2.17 -0.85 -4.61
N HIS A 130 1.07 -0.82 -5.37
CA HIS A 130 1.04 -1.40 -6.71
C HIS A 130 2.03 -0.71 -7.65
N LEU A 131 2.14 0.62 -7.58
CA LEU A 131 3.10 1.37 -8.37
C LEU A 131 4.55 0.95 -8.06
N ASN A 132 4.88 0.67 -6.79
CA ASN A 132 6.19 0.15 -6.41
C ASN A 132 6.48 -1.23 -7.01
N ILE A 133 5.46 -2.08 -7.16
CA ILE A 133 5.57 -3.37 -7.84
C ILE A 133 5.79 -3.17 -9.34
N LEU A 134 5.01 -2.29 -9.98
CA LEU A 134 5.14 -2.02 -11.43
C LEU A 134 6.49 -1.41 -11.82
N LYS A 135 7.13 -0.68 -10.90
CA LYS A 135 8.46 -0.09 -11.10
C LYS A 135 9.60 -1.10 -11.00
N GLN A 136 9.35 -2.33 -10.53
CA GLN A 136 10.40 -3.34 -10.45
C GLN A 136 10.86 -3.74 -11.86
N PRO A 137 12.19 -3.87 -12.07
CA PRO A 137 12.70 -4.29 -13.36
C PRO A 137 12.31 -5.75 -13.63
N LEU A 138 12.09 -6.08 -14.91
CA LEU A 138 11.85 -7.45 -15.36
C LEU A 138 13.14 -8.31 -15.40
N LYS A 139 14.30 -7.70 -15.10
CA LYS A 139 15.64 -8.31 -15.13
C LYS A 139 16.47 -7.83 -13.96
#